data_AF-A0A921MHB0-F1
#
_entry.id   AF-A0A921MHB0-F1
#
_cell.length_a   1.000
_cell.length_b   1.000
_cell.length_c   1.000
_cell.angle_alpha   90.00
_cell.angle_beta   90.00
_cell.angle_gamma   90.00
#
_symmetry.space_group_name_H-M   'P 1'
#
loop_
_entity.id
_entity.type
_entity.pdbx_description
1 polymer ?
#
loop_
_entity_poly.entity_id
_entity_poly.type
_entity_poly.pdbx_seq_one_letter_code
_entity_poly.pdbx_strand_id
1 'polypeptide(L)' 'MAETSAAEGKKRLGLFGRILRFFREIIAELKKVVTPTRKELINYTLVVLGFVVIMMLLITGLDFVFGQLTGWVFAGTTPF' A
#
# COMPACT_ATOMS: atom_id res chain seq x y z
N MET A 1 62.59 17.57 12.91
CA MET A 1 61.50 18.07 12.04
C MET A 1 61.45 17.19 10.81
N ALA A 2 60.49 16.28 10.77
CA ALA A 2 59.88 15.74 9.56
C ALA A 2 58.88 14.70 10.06
N GLU A 3 57.62 15.12 10.18
CA GLU A 3 56.50 14.19 10.09
C GLU A 3 56.72 13.33 8.85
N THR A 4 56.92 12.03 9.03
CA THR A 4 56.68 11.10 7.94
C THR A 4 55.56 10.17 8.37
N SER A 5 54.46 10.34 7.63
CA SER A 5 53.64 9.23 7.18
C SER A 5 52.90 8.47 8.28
N ALA A 6 51.90 9.13 8.87
CA ALA A 6 50.72 8.44 9.37
C ALA A 6 50.03 7.75 8.18
N ALA A 7 50.35 6.47 8.02
CA ALA A 7 49.74 5.46 7.17
C ALA A 7 48.39 5.86 6.55
N GLU A 8 48.42 6.35 5.31
CA GLU A 8 47.27 6.42 4.41
C GLU A 8 46.94 5.00 3.91
N GLY A 9 46.40 4.18 4.82
CA GLY A 9 45.87 2.86 4.52
C GLY A 9 44.54 3.00 3.78
N LYS A 10 44.58 3.38 2.50
CA LYS A 10 43.46 3.34 1.56
C LYS A 10 43.02 1.89 1.39
N LYS A 11 42.22 1.38 2.34
CA LYS A 11 41.52 0.09 2.25
C LYS A 11 40.74 0.11 0.95
N ARG A 12 41.24 -0.63 -0.04
CA ARG A 12 40.54 -0.89 -1.28
C ARG A 12 39.21 -1.52 -0.88
N LEU A 13 38.13 -0.75 -0.98
CA LEU A 13 36.78 -1.21 -0.71
C LEU A 13 36.55 -2.44 -1.60
N GLY A 14 36.59 -3.64 -1.01
CA GLY A 14 36.31 -4.90 -1.70
C GLY A 14 34.87 -4.94 -2.21
N LEU A 15 34.48 -6.03 -2.88
CA LEU A 15 33.14 -6.23 -3.45
C LEU A 15 32.01 -5.84 -2.47
N PHE A 16 32.17 -6.16 -1.18
CA PHE A 16 31.27 -5.78 -0.08
C PHE A 16 31.12 -4.27 0.14
N GLY A 17 32.20 -3.49 -0.03
CA GLY A 17 32.17 -2.04 0.10
C GLY A 17 31.39 -1.36 -1.04
N ARG A 18 31.37 -1.96 -2.25
CA ARG A 18 30.50 -1.52 -3.34
C ARG A 18 29.04 -1.80 -3.03
N ILE A 19 28.72 -3.02 -2.59
CA ILE A 19 27.34 -3.42 -2.25
C ILE A 19 26.76 -2.53 -1.16
N LEU A 20 27.50 -2.25 -0.08
CA LEU A 20 27.05 -1.33 0.98
C LEU A 20 26.75 0.08 0.44
N ARG A 21 27.57 0.56 -0.50
CA ARG A 21 27.38 1.87 -1.12
C ARG A 21 26.16 1.90 -2.03
N PHE A 22 25.91 0.84 -2.80
CA PHE A 22 24.69 0.68 -3.61
C PHE A 22 23.42 0.71 -2.75
N PHE A 23 23.36 -0.06 -1.66
CA PHE A 23 22.20 -0.02 -0.76
C PHE A 23 22.01 1.35 -0.11
N ARG A 24 23.10 2.05 0.23
CA ARG A 24 23.03 3.41 0.76
C ARG A 24 22.47 4.40 -0.25
N GLU A 25 22.84 4.26 -1.53
CA GLU A 25 22.31 5.06 -2.63
C GLU A 25 20.82 4.75 -2.89
N ILE A 26 20.41 3.47 -2.88
CA ILE A 26 19.00 3.07 -3.01
C ILE A 26 18.15 3.68 -1.88
N ILE A 27 18.58 3.57 -0.62
CA ILE A 27 17.84 4.16 0.52
C ILE A 27 17.74 5.68 0.39
N ALA A 28 18.79 6.34 -0.12
CA ALA A 28 18.77 7.78 -0.37
C ALA A 28 17.75 8.15 -1.47
N GLU A 29 17.63 7.33 -2.51
CA GLU A 29 16.66 7.53 -3.60
C GLU A 29 15.22 7.21 -3.14
N LEU A 30 15.02 6.15 -2.35
CA LEU A 30 13.71 5.83 -1.77
C LEU A 30 13.24 6.89 -0.76
N LYS A 31 14.16 7.62 -0.11
CA LYS A 31 13.79 8.78 0.72
C LYS A 31 13.28 9.98 -0.09
N LYS A 32 13.56 10.02 -1.40
CA LYS A 32 13.02 11.04 -2.33
C LYS A 32 11.66 10.65 -2.89
N VAL A 33 11.22 9.40 -2.72
CA VAL A 33 9.83 9.05 -2.97
C VAL A 33 8.99 9.82 -1.96
N VAL A 34 8.15 10.69 -2.49
CA VAL A 34 7.25 11.55 -1.73
C VAL A 34 6.44 10.65 -0.80
N THR A 35 6.72 10.71 0.49
CA THR A 35 5.94 9.96 1.47
C THR A 35 4.61 10.69 1.64
N PRO A 36 3.48 9.97 1.47
CA PRO A 36 2.18 10.59 1.50
C PRO A 36 1.95 11.24 2.87
N THR A 37 1.30 12.40 2.87
CA THR A 37 0.97 13.06 4.13
C THR A 37 -0.10 12.25 4.87
N ARG A 38 -0.09 12.25 6.20
CA ARG A 38 -1.09 11.51 7.00
C ARG A 38 -2.54 11.85 6.62
N LYS A 39 -2.79 13.10 6.21
CA LYS A 39 -4.10 13.58 5.75
C LYS A 39 -4.55 12.90 4.46
N GLU A 40 -3.62 12.76 3.51
CA GLU A 40 -3.88 12.14 2.23
C GLU A 40 -4.20 10.64 2.38
N LEU A 41 -3.46 9.95 3.25
CA LEU A 41 -3.73 8.55 3.59
C LEU A 41 -5.14 8.36 4.18
N ILE A 42 -5.53 9.22 5.13
CA ILE A 42 -6.86 9.17 5.76
C ILE A 42 -7.96 9.39 4.71
N ASN A 43 -7.80 10.36 3.81
CA ASN A 43 -8.76 10.63 2.75
C ASN A 43 -8.95 9.41 1.83
N TYR A 44 -7.86 8.77 1.40
CA TYR A 44 -7.95 7.55 0.59
C TYR A 44 -8.65 6.42 1.33
N THR A 45 -8.34 6.21 2.61
CA THR A 45 -9.02 5.18 3.41
C THR A 45 -10.51 5.48 3.60
N LEU A 46 -10.90 6.75 3.76
CA LEU A 46 -12.31 7.15 3.91
C LEU A 46 -13.10 6.95 2.62
N VAL A 47 -12.52 7.30 1.47
CA VAL A 47 -13.15 7.08 0.17
C VAL A 47 -13.39 5.58 -0.06
N VAL A 48 -12.40 4.73 0.23
CA VAL A 48 -12.54 3.27 0.10
C VAL A 48 -13.62 2.75 1.05
N LEU A 49 -13.63 3.20 2.31
CA LEU A 49 -14.64 2.79 3.28
C LEU A 49 -16.06 3.18 2.83
N GLY A 50 -16.23 4.41 2.34
CA GLY A 50 -17.52 4.87 1.80
C GLY A 50 -17.96 4.05 0.58
N PHE A 51 -17.04 3.75 -0.34
CA PHE A 51 -17.33 2.91 -1.50
C PHE A 51 -17.78 1.49 -1.10
N VAL A 52 -17.09 0.87 -0.13
CA VAL A 52 -17.46 -0.46 0.38
C VAL A 52 -18.86 -0.46 1.00
N VAL A 53 -19.20 0.55 1.79
CA VAL A 53 -20.55 0.68 2.38
C VAL A 53 -21.63 0.79 1.30
N ILE A 54 -21.39 1.58 0.25
CA ILE A 54 -22.33 1.72 -0.87
C ILE A 54 -22.50 0.36 -1.58
N MET A 55 -21.41 -0.36 -1.86
CA MET A 55 -21.47 -1.68 -2.49
C MET A 55 -22.24 -2.68 -1.63
N MET A 56 -22.03 -2.69 -0.31
CA MET A 56 -22.79 -3.55 0.60
C MET A 56 -24.29 -3.27 0.54
N LEU A 57 -24.70 -1.99 0.51
CA LEU A 57 -26.11 -1.61 0.40
C LEU A 57 -26.71 -2.03 -0.94
N LEU A 58 -25.98 -1.84 -2.05
CA LEU A 58 -26.43 -2.23 -3.37
C LEU A 58 -26.59 -3.75 -3.48
N ILE A 59 -25.60 -4.53 -3.04
CA ILE A 59 -25.66 -6.00 -3.04
C ILE A 59 -26.82 -6.46 -2.16
N THR A 60 -26.93 -5.95 -0.93
CA THR A 60 -28.02 -6.33 -0.02
C THR A 60 -29.39 -6.03 -0.61
N GLY A 61 -29.57 -4.84 -1.21
CA GLY A 61 -30.83 -4.47 -1.85
C GLY A 61 -31.15 -5.37 -3.04
N LEU A 62 -30.14 -5.67 -3.86
CA LEU A 62 -30.30 -6.52 -5.03
C LEU A 62 -30.59 -7.98 -4.66
N ASP A 63 -29.89 -8.52 -3.67
CA ASP A 63 -30.12 -9.86 -3.11
C ASP A 63 -31.54 -9.97 -2.50
N PHE A 64 -32.02 -8.92 -1.84
CA PHE A 64 -33.38 -8.87 -1.31
C PHE A 64 -34.42 -8.92 -2.43
N VAL A 65 -34.23 -8.11 -3.48
CA VAL A 65 -35.13 -8.09 -4.64
C VAL A 65 -35.13 -9.43 -5.37
N PHE A 66 -33.95 -10.00 -5.62
CA PHE A 66 -33.86 -11.30 -6.28
C PHE A 66 -34.39 -12.45 -5.41
N GLY A 67 -34.15 -12.41 -4.10
CA GLY A 67 -34.74 -13.37 -3.16
C GLY A 67 -36.27 -13.37 -3.21
N GLN A 68 -36.88 -12.18 -3.21
CA GLN A 68 -38.33 -12.05 -3.33
C GLN A 68 -38.85 -12.50 -4.70
N LEU A 69 -38.17 -12.11 -5.79
CA LEU A 69 -38.56 -12.50 -7.15
C LEU A 69 -38.48 -14.00 -7.36
N THR A 70 -37.39 -14.63 -6.92
CA THR A 70 -37.21 -16.09 -7.04
C THR A 70 -38.21 -16.84 -6.18
N GLY A 71 -38.47 -16.39 -4.95
CA GLY A 71 -39.53 -16.95 -4.11
C GLY A 71 -40.90 -16.87 -4.78
N TRP A 72 -41.24 -15.72 -5.36
CA TRP A 72 -42.49 -15.55 -6.08
C TRP A 72 -42.60 -16.45 -7.32
N VAL A 73 -41.56 -16.49 -8.16
CA VAL A 73 -41.54 -17.26 -9.41
C VAL A 73 -41.56 -18.77 -9.17
N PHE A 74 -40.80 -19.26 -8.19
CA PHE A 74 -40.59 -20.70 -8.01
C PHE A 74 -41.42 -21.32 -6.88
N ALA A 75 -41.73 -20.58 -5.82
CA ALA A 75 -42.46 -21.10 -4.68
C ALA A 75 -43.95 -20.70 -4.65
N GLY A 76 -44.37 -19.71 -5.46
CA GLY A 76 -45.75 -19.20 -5.46
C GLY A 76 -46.17 -18.52 -4.13
N THR A 77 -45.21 -18.30 -3.23
CA THR A 77 -45.41 -17.64 -1.95
C THR A 77 -45.62 -16.15 -2.17
N THR A 78 -46.69 -15.62 -1.58
CA THR A 78 -47.03 -14.19 -1.61
C THR A 78 -45.92 -13.36 -0.95
N PRO A 79 -45.60 -12.17 -1.48
CA PRO A 79 -44.49 -11.36 -0.99
C PRO A 79 -44.85 -10.64 0.33
N PHE A 80 -44.94 -11.39 1.43
CA PHE A 80 -44.98 -10.89 2.82
C PHE A 80 -44.78 -12.06 3.81
#